data_AF-A0AAC8PUM2-F1
#
_entry.id   AF-A0AAC8PUM2-F1
#
_cell.length_a   1.000
_cell.length_b   1.000
_cell.length_c   1.000
_cell.angle_alpha   90.00
_cell.angle_beta   90.00
_cell.angle_gamma   90.00
#
_symmetry.space_group_name_H-M   'P 1'
#
loop_
_entity.id
_entity.type
_entity.pdbx_description
1 polymer ?
#
loop_
_entity_poly.entity_id
_entity_poly.type
_entity_poly.pdbx_seq_one_letter_code
_entity_poly.pdbx_strand_id
1 'polypeptide(L)'
;MQERINEIQELYRQWLKLNENSERILDELCQRQKIIKKLLVFYESDYRKFYDAIDGGASVDLTTKGEYSIMSEDALWNVFVEERELYEELEKLISPD
;
A
#
# COMPACT_ATOMS: atom_id res chain seq x y z
N MET A 1 -15.78 42.26 -8.30
CA MET A 1 -15.26 42.02 -6.93
C MET A 1 -15.95 40.83 -6.27
N GLN A 2 -17.28 40.87 -6.10
CA GLN A 2 -18.03 39.77 -5.45
C GLN A 2 -17.90 38.42 -6.17
N GLU A 3 -17.95 38.38 -7.50
CA GLU A 3 -17.79 37.15 -8.28
C GLU A 3 -16.44 36.47 -8.02
N ARG A 4 -15.35 37.25 -7.99
CA ARG A 4 -14.03 36.74 -7.68
C ARG A 4 -13.93 36.20 -6.25
N ILE A 5 -14.58 36.84 -5.29
CA ILE A 5 -14.64 36.35 -3.90
C ILE A 5 -15.38 35.01 -3.85
N ASN A 6 -16.52 34.89 -4.54
CA ASN A 6 -17.29 33.64 -4.59
C ASN A 6 -16.49 32.50 -5.22
N GLU A 7 -15.75 32.78 -6.30
CA GLU A 7 -14.85 31.83 -6.96
C GLU A 7 -13.80 31.29 -5.99
N ILE A 8 -13.09 32.18 -5.28
CA ILE A 8 -12.06 31.77 -4.32
C ILE A 8 -12.66 31.02 -3.11
N GLN A 9 -13.83 31.43 -2.63
CA GLN A 9 -14.53 30.71 -1.56
C GLN A 9 -14.94 29.30 -1.98
N GLU A 10 -15.29 29.11 -3.25
CA GLU A 10 -15.61 27.78 -3.77
C GLU A 10 -14.36 26.91 -3.89
N LEU A 11 -13.25 27.46 -4.36
CA LEU A 11 -11.96 26.77 -4.35
C LEU A 11 -11.54 26.38 -2.92
N TYR A 12 -11.74 27.27 -1.94
CA TYR A 12 -11.45 26.97 -0.54
C TYR A 12 -12.32 25.83 0.01
N ARG A 13 -13.61 25.80 -0.32
CA ARG A 13 -14.50 24.69 0.05
C ARG A 13 -14.06 23.37 -0.57
N GLN A 14 -13.63 23.37 -1.82
CA GLN A 14 -13.09 22.18 -2.48
C GLN A 14 -11.80 21.72 -1.79
N TRP A 15 -10.90 22.65 -1.46
CA TRP A 15 -9.68 22.34 -0.73
C TRP A 15 -9.95 21.73 0.64
N LEU A 16 -10.91 22.26 1.42
CA LEU A 16 -11.27 21.70 2.73
C LEU A 16 -11.72 20.23 2.63
N LYS A 17 -12.55 19.89 1.63
CA LYS A 17 -12.98 18.51 1.39
C LYS A 17 -11.83 17.59 0.99
N LEU A 18 -10.88 18.10 0.19
CA LEU A 18 -9.68 17.33 -0.17
C LEU A 18 -8.77 17.13 1.05
N ASN A 19 -8.63 18.14 1.92
CA ASN A 19 -7.80 18.07 3.11
C ASN A 19 -8.26 16.99 4.10
N GLU A 20 -9.57 16.87 4.34
CA GLU A 20 -10.13 15.79 5.16
C GLU A 20 -9.80 14.39 4.60
N ASN A 21 -9.85 14.24 3.26
CA ASN A 21 -9.47 13.00 2.61
C ASN A 21 -7.95 12.76 2.70
N SER A 22 -7.13 13.80 2.61
CA SER A 22 -5.67 13.70 2.72
C SER A 22 -5.22 13.16 4.07
N GLU A 23 -5.83 13.60 5.19
CA GLU A 23 -5.51 13.07 6.52
C GLU A 23 -5.78 11.56 6.61
N ARG A 24 -6.94 11.13 6.10
CA ARG A 24 -7.28 9.70 6.03
C ARG A 24 -6.29 8.91 5.16
N ILE A 25 -5.94 9.45 3.99
CA ILE A 25 -4.98 8.83 3.07
C ILE A 25 -3.61 8.67 3.75
N LEU A 26 -3.14 9.68 4.49
CA LEU A 26 -1.87 9.60 5.22
C LEU A 26 -1.89 8.51 6.29
N ASP A 27 -2.99 8.38 7.03
CA ASP A 27 -3.15 7.30 8.02
C ASP A 27 -3.14 5.91 7.36
N GLU A 28 -3.83 5.75 6.24
CA GLU A 28 -3.84 4.51 5.46
C GLU A 28 -2.44 4.16 4.93
N LEU A 29 -1.71 5.14 4.39
CA LEU A 29 -0.32 4.95 3.93
C LEU A 29 0.61 4.53 5.09
N CYS A 30 0.46 5.11 6.28
CA CYS A 30 1.21 4.72 7.47
C CYS A 30 0.91 3.27 7.88
N GLN A 31 -0.35 2.85 7.81
CA GLN A 31 -0.75 1.48 8.09
C GLN A 31 -0.20 0.50 7.06
N ARG A 32 -0.30 0.82 5.76
CA ARG A 32 0.29 0.03 4.67
C ARG A 32 1.79 -0.18 4.88
N GLN A 33 2.53 0.87 5.20
CA GLN A 33 3.97 0.77 5.44
C GLN A 33 4.30 -0.19 6.60
N LYS A 34 3.51 -0.17 7.69
CA LYS A 34 3.69 -1.11 8.81
C LYS A 34 3.44 -2.56 8.39
N ILE A 35 2.46 -2.80 7.53
CA ILE A 35 2.13 -4.12 7.00
C ILE A 35 3.26 -4.62 6.09
N ILE A 36 3.69 -3.80 5.13
CA ILE A 36 4.74 -4.16 4.17
C ILE A 36 6.05 -4.49 4.89
N LYS A 37 6.44 -3.72 5.92
CA LYS A 37 7.61 -4.04 6.74
C LYS A 37 7.53 -5.44 7.36
N LYS A 38 6.36 -5.85 7.86
CA LYS A 38 6.17 -7.20 8.43
C LYS A 38 6.21 -8.29 7.36
N LEU A 39 5.59 -8.04 6.21
CA LEU A 39 5.61 -8.98 5.09
C LEU A 39 7.03 -9.15 4.55
N LEU A 40 7.81 -8.07 4.47
CA LEU A 40 9.21 -8.11 4.04
C LEU A 40 10.07 -8.90 5.02
N VAL A 41 9.92 -8.67 6.33
CA VAL A 41 10.64 -9.47 7.35
C VAL A 41 10.34 -10.95 7.17
N PHE A 42 9.06 -11.33 7.02
CA PHE A 42 8.68 -12.71 6.78
C PHE A 42 9.29 -13.27 5.48
N TYR A 43 9.27 -12.49 4.41
CA TYR A 43 9.83 -12.87 3.12
C TYR A 43 11.34 -13.13 3.19
N GLU A 44 12.07 -12.30 3.95
CA GLU A 44 13.51 -12.41 4.14
C GLU A 44 13.91 -13.52 5.13
N SER A 45 13.10 -13.81 6.14
CA SER A 45 13.45 -14.78 7.20
C SER A 45 12.91 -16.19 6.96
N ASP A 46 11.60 -16.32 6.77
CA ASP A 46 10.89 -17.59 6.95
C ASP A 46 10.34 -18.15 5.63
N TYR A 47 10.05 -17.28 4.66
CA TYR A 47 9.37 -17.67 3.43
C TYR A 47 10.05 -18.83 2.71
N ARG A 48 11.36 -18.74 2.44
CA ARG A 48 12.07 -19.80 1.71
C ARG A 48 12.04 -21.13 2.45
N LYS A 49 12.26 -21.09 3.77
CA LYS A 49 12.22 -22.27 4.63
C LYS A 49 10.85 -22.94 4.59
N PHE A 50 9.77 -22.15 4.65
CA PHE A 50 8.41 -22.68 4.61
C PHE A 50 8.06 -23.20 3.21
N TYR A 51 8.49 -22.50 2.17
CA TYR A 51 8.33 -22.94 0.79
C TYR A 51 8.97 -24.31 0.57
N ASP A 52 10.23 -24.47 0.95
CA ASP A 52 10.96 -25.74 0.79
C ASP A 52 10.34 -26.87 1.64
N ALA A 53 9.81 -26.55 2.83
CA ALA A 53 9.12 -27.55 3.66
C ALA A 53 7.80 -28.02 3.03
N ILE A 54 7.04 -27.10 2.44
CA ILE A 54 5.78 -27.40 1.75
C ILE A 54 6.06 -28.21 0.48
N ASP A 55 7.05 -27.82 -0.31
CA ASP A 55 7.52 -28.56 -1.49
C ASP A 55 8.01 -29.97 -1.10
N GLY A 56 8.66 -30.09 0.06
CA GLY A 56 9.05 -31.36 0.68
C GLY A 56 7.89 -32.19 1.28
N GLY A 57 6.63 -31.74 1.15
CA GLY A 57 5.43 -32.49 1.55
C GLY A 57 4.88 -32.15 2.93
N ALA A 58 5.28 -31.03 3.55
CA ALA A 58 4.67 -30.58 4.80
C ALA A 58 3.19 -30.26 4.60
N SER A 59 2.33 -30.85 5.44
CA SER A 59 0.89 -30.60 5.41
C SER A 59 0.56 -29.28 6.09
N VAL A 60 0.14 -28.29 5.31
CA VAL A 60 -0.35 -26.99 5.77
C VAL A 60 -1.64 -26.62 5.03
N ASP A 61 -2.50 -25.84 5.68
CA ASP A 61 -3.67 -25.27 5.01
C ASP A 61 -3.29 -23.93 4.37
N LEU A 62 -3.40 -23.87 3.04
CA LEU A 62 -3.14 -22.66 2.25
C LEU A 62 -4.44 -22.05 1.70
N THR A 63 -5.61 -22.48 2.20
CA THR A 63 -6.90 -21.94 1.78
C THR A 63 -7.01 -20.47 2.16
N THR A 64 -7.33 -19.65 1.18
CA THR A 64 -7.51 -18.20 1.33
C THR A 64 -8.98 -17.81 1.16
N LYS A 65 -9.31 -16.54 1.41
CA LYS A 65 -10.68 -16.02 1.23
C LYS A 65 -10.97 -15.53 -0.19
N GLY A 66 -10.07 -15.82 -1.14
CA GLY A 66 -10.16 -15.39 -2.54
C GLY A 66 -8.88 -14.70 -3.04
N GLU A 67 -7.99 -14.29 -2.13
CA GLU A 67 -6.65 -13.80 -2.44
C GLU A 67 -5.68 -14.94 -2.77
N TYR A 68 -4.53 -14.64 -3.37
CA TYR A 68 -3.47 -15.64 -3.51
C TYR A 68 -2.86 -16.00 -2.16
N SER A 69 -2.47 -17.26 -1.99
CA SER A 69 -1.71 -17.67 -0.82
C SER A 69 -0.39 -16.90 -0.77
N ILE A 70 -0.01 -16.46 0.42
CA ILE A 70 1.30 -15.83 0.64
C ILE A 70 2.47 -16.76 0.31
N MET A 71 2.24 -18.08 0.24
CA MET A 71 3.23 -19.09 -0.14
C MET A 71 3.32 -19.29 -1.66
N SER A 72 2.49 -18.61 -2.46
CA SER A 72 2.61 -18.60 -3.92
C SER A 72 3.82 -17.76 -4.34
N GLU A 73 4.58 -18.25 -5.32
CA GLU A 73 5.87 -17.71 -5.74
C GLU A 73 5.87 -16.18 -5.95
N ASP A 74 4.82 -15.65 -6.58
CA ASP A 74 4.73 -14.24 -6.93
C ASP A 74 3.86 -13.39 -5.98
N ALA A 75 3.18 -13.98 -4.99
CA ALA A 75 2.17 -13.25 -4.20
C ALA A 75 2.79 -12.09 -3.41
N LEU A 76 3.87 -12.34 -2.70
CA LEU A 76 4.60 -11.30 -1.96
C LEU A 76 5.39 -10.41 -2.90
N TRP A 77 5.95 -10.96 -3.98
CA TRP A 77 6.72 -10.18 -4.92
C TRP A 77 5.87 -9.08 -5.58
N ASN A 78 4.69 -9.43 -6.08
CA ASN A 78 3.75 -8.47 -6.67
C ASN A 78 3.38 -7.35 -5.68
N VAL A 79 3.09 -7.70 -4.42
CA VAL A 79 2.78 -6.72 -3.37
C VAL A 79 3.93 -5.74 -3.14
N PHE A 80 5.18 -6.20 -3.18
CA PHE A 80 6.36 -5.33 -3.02
C PHE A 80 6.62 -4.44 -4.24
N VAL A 81 6.29 -4.91 -5.45
CA VAL A 81 6.36 -4.08 -6.65
C VAL A 81 5.31 -2.97 -6.58
N GLU A 82 4.05 -3.33 -6.31
CA GLU A 82 2.94 -2.36 -6.20
C GLU A 82 3.20 -1.29 -5.14
N GLU A 83 3.74 -1.66 -3.97
CA GLU A 83 4.07 -0.68 -2.93
C GLU A 83 5.22 0.25 -3.36
N ARG A 84 6.21 -0.26 -4.11
CA ARG A 84 7.31 0.56 -4.61
C ARG A 84 6.82 1.56 -5.64
N GLU A 85 6.01 1.13 -6.60
CA GLU A 85 5.42 2.01 -7.61
C GLU A 85 4.59 3.12 -6.95
N LEU A 86 3.82 2.79 -5.91
CA LEU A 86 3.11 3.80 -5.11
C LEU A 86 4.06 4.84 -4.50
N TYR A 87 5.19 4.41 -3.92
CA TYR A 87 6.15 5.34 -3.32
C TYR A 87 6.85 6.22 -4.36
N GLU A 88 7.15 5.68 -5.54
CA GLU A 88 7.69 6.47 -6.66
C GLU A 88 6.71 7.55 -7.12
N GLU A 89 5.41 7.22 -7.22
CA GLU A 89 4.37 8.21 -7.55
C GLU A 89 4.20 9.26 -6.44
N LEU A 90 4.29 8.86 -5.17
CA LEU A 90 4.25 9.81 -4.05
C LEU A 90 5.46 10.74 -4.05
N GLU A 91 6.66 10.23 -4.37
CA GLU A 91 7.89 11.02 -4.47
C GLU A 91 7.77 12.11 -5.54
N LYS A 92 7.26 11.75 -6.73
CA LYS A 92 6.97 12.71 -7.81
C LYS A 92 5.98 13.79 -7.39
N LEU A 93 5.00 13.45 -6.55
CA LEU A 93 3.99 14.40 -6.07
C LEU A 93 4.55 15.39 -5.04
N ILE A 94 5.41 14.94 -4.13
CA ILE A 94 5.95 15.76 -3.03
C ILE A 94 7.23 16.52 -3.40
N SER A 95 7.91 16.10 -4.47
CA SER A 95 9.10 16.77 -5.02
C SER A 95 8.93 17.01 -6.53
N PRO A 96 7.97 17.86 -6.92
CA PRO A 96 7.84 18.26 -8.32
C PRO A 96 9.03 19.15 -8.72
N ASP A 97 9.59 18.89 -9.91
CA ASP A 97 10.66 19.70 -10.53
C ASP A 97 10.35 21.22 -10.57
#